data_AF-A0A679F891-F1
#
_entry.id   AF-A0A679F891-F1
#
_cell.length_a   1.000
_cell.length_b   1.000
_cell.length_c   1.000
_cell.angle_alpha   90.00
_cell.angle_beta   90.00
_cell.angle_gamma   90.00
#
_symmetry.space_group_name_H-M   'P 1'
#
loop_
_entity.id
_entity.type
_entity.pdbx_description
1 polymer ?
#
loop_
_entity_poly.entity_id
_entity_poly.type
_entity_poly.pdbx_seq_one_letter_code
_entity_poly.pdbx_strand_id
1 'polypeptide(L)'
;MSISTEAGAPAGKAWKSKEEFLGCVMLTDWILLVVLFAVVLGSFHIHYMLLAGDWDFWIDFKDRRMWPTVAPIVAMCFAAAVQSFLWQKFRLPIGATVACLALLTGEWINRYDNFWGWTFFPINLVFPSALIPMGFWLDVVLMMSGSWLVTALVGSMGWGLLFYPINWPVLAQYHQSAEIDGVLLTLADLIGFNYVRTGTPEYIRMVERGTLRTFGKDVVPVAAFFSSFISMLIYFLWWKIGTWFTNTKYIEVDDI
;
A
#
# COMPACT_ATOMS: atom_id res chain seq x y z
N MET A 1 -46.92 -34.89 29.88
CA MET A 1 -47.00 -33.43 29.69
C MET A 1 -46.01 -33.08 28.59
N SER A 2 -46.50 -32.97 27.36
CA SER A 2 -45.68 -32.66 26.18
C SER A 2 -45.30 -31.19 26.19
N ILE A 3 -44.01 -30.89 26.29
CA ILE A 3 -43.50 -29.56 25.96
C ILE A 3 -43.31 -29.55 24.45
N SER A 4 -44.37 -29.14 23.75
CA SER A 4 -44.29 -28.69 22.37
C SER A 4 -43.57 -27.35 22.35
N THR A 5 -42.32 -27.34 21.89
CA THR A 5 -41.64 -26.10 21.46
C THR A 5 -41.13 -26.27 20.03
N GLU A 6 -42.00 -26.73 19.13
CA GLU A 6 -41.94 -26.23 17.74
C GLU A 6 -42.49 -24.81 17.74
N ALA A 7 -41.73 -23.87 18.31
CA ALA A 7 -41.94 -22.46 18.03
C ALA A 7 -41.29 -22.19 16.67
N GLY A 8 -41.98 -22.58 15.60
CA GLY A 8 -41.65 -22.12 14.26
C GLY A 8 -41.48 -20.59 14.30
N ALA A 9 -40.40 -20.09 13.69
CA ALA A 9 -40.12 -18.67 13.63
C ALA A 9 -41.41 -17.92 13.23
N PRO A 10 -41.82 -16.87 13.96
CA PRO A 10 -43.02 -16.14 13.60
C PRO A 10 -42.87 -15.63 12.16
N ALA A 11 -43.88 -15.86 11.33
CA ALA A 11 -43.90 -15.41 9.94
C ALA A 11 -43.49 -13.93 9.86
N GLY A 12 -42.48 -13.63 9.04
CA GLY A 12 -41.91 -12.29 8.88
C GLY A 12 -40.57 -12.04 9.59
N LYS A 13 -40.03 -12.99 10.37
CA LYS A 13 -38.63 -12.92 10.83
C LYS A 13 -37.72 -13.71 9.88
N ALA A 14 -36.64 -13.07 9.44
CA ALA A 14 -35.63 -13.69 8.56
C ALA A 14 -34.85 -14.84 9.23
N TRP A 15 -34.89 -14.96 10.56
CA TRP A 15 -34.08 -15.91 11.34
C TRP A 15 -34.94 -16.65 12.38
N LYS A 16 -34.61 -17.92 12.64
CA LYS A 16 -35.32 -18.81 13.57
C LYS A 16 -34.87 -18.64 15.01
N SER A 17 -33.61 -18.28 15.25
CA SER A 17 -33.09 -18.02 16.59
C SER A 17 -32.10 -16.84 16.65
N LYS A 18 -31.81 -16.35 17.86
CA LYS A 18 -30.77 -15.34 18.09
C LYS A 18 -29.37 -15.89 17.76
N GLU A 19 -29.15 -17.16 18.01
CA GLU A 19 -27.89 -17.86 17.72
C GLU A 19 -27.67 -17.98 16.21
N GLU A 20 -28.71 -18.32 15.46
CA GLU A 20 -28.66 -18.34 13.99
C GLU A 20 -28.36 -16.95 13.43
N PHE A 21 -29.03 -15.91 13.93
CA PHE A 21 -28.74 -14.54 13.54
C PHE A 21 -27.28 -14.14 13.79
N LEU A 22 -26.76 -14.38 14.99
CA LEU A 22 -25.36 -14.06 15.33
C LEU A 22 -24.37 -14.85 14.47
N GLY A 23 -24.63 -16.13 14.24
CA GLY A 23 -23.81 -16.97 13.37
C GLY A 23 -23.77 -16.43 11.93
N CYS A 24 -24.91 -16.03 11.38
CA CYS A 24 -24.99 -15.44 10.06
C CYS A 24 -24.29 -14.07 9.98
N VAL A 25 -24.40 -13.22 10.99
CA VAL A 25 -23.69 -11.93 11.03
C VAL A 25 -22.17 -12.15 11.04
N MET A 26 -21.67 -13.02 11.92
CA MET A 26 -20.23 -13.31 12.00
C MET A 26 -19.70 -13.91 10.70
N LEU A 27 -20.45 -14.82 10.07
CA LEU A 27 -20.09 -15.37 8.77
C LEU A 27 -20.05 -14.28 7.69
N THR A 28 -21.04 -13.38 7.70
CA THR A 28 -21.08 -12.25 6.75
C THR A 28 -19.88 -11.32 6.95
N ASP A 29 -19.51 -11.01 8.19
CA ASP A 29 -18.34 -10.18 8.50
C ASP A 29 -17.06 -10.80 7.92
N TRP A 30 -16.87 -12.12 8.09
CA TRP A 30 -15.73 -12.83 7.50
C TRP A 30 -15.73 -12.82 5.98
N ILE A 31 -16.88 -13.08 5.35
CA ILE A 31 -17.00 -13.05 3.89
C ILE A 31 -16.66 -11.66 3.36
N LEU A 32 -17.24 -10.60 3.96
CA LEU A 32 -16.97 -9.23 3.56
C LEU A 32 -15.50 -8.87 3.75
N LEU A 33 -14.91 -9.22 4.89
CA LEU A 33 -13.50 -8.93 5.17
C LEU A 33 -12.57 -9.59 4.14
N VAL A 34 -12.77 -10.88 3.85
CA VAL A 34 -11.92 -11.63 2.91
C VAL A 34 -12.09 -11.10 1.48
N VAL A 35 -13.34 -10.88 1.05
CA VAL A 35 -13.62 -10.39 -0.31
C VAL A 35 -13.06 -8.98 -0.50
N LEU A 36 -13.30 -8.08 0.46
CA LEU A 36 -12.77 -6.71 0.39
C LEU A 36 -11.25 -6.71 0.41
N PHE A 37 -10.61 -7.52 1.25
CA PHE A 37 -9.16 -7.65 1.29
C PHE A 37 -8.59 -8.14 -0.05
N ALA A 38 -9.18 -9.17 -0.65
CA ALA A 38 -8.74 -9.70 -1.93
C ALA A 38 -8.91 -8.70 -3.09
N VAL A 39 -10.03 -7.96 -3.11
CA VAL A 39 -10.29 -6.93 -4.13
C VAL A 39 -9.31 -5.77 -4.00
N VAL A 40 -9.06 -5.31 -2.77
CA VAL A 40 -8.07 -4.26 -2.50
C VAL A 40 -6.67 -4.74 -2.85
N LEU A 41 -6.30 -5.97 -2.49
CA LEU A 41 -5.01 -6.57 -2.84
C LEU A 41 -4.81 -6.57 -4.36
N GLY A 42 -5.73 -7.16 -5.12
CA GLY A 42 -5.59 -7.27 -6.57
C GLY A 42 -5.53 -5.90 -7.25
N SER A 43 -6.45 -5.01 -6.89
CA SER A 43 -6.56 -3.68 -7.51
C SER A 43 -5.39 -2.77 -7.16
N PHE A 44 -5.00 -2.74 -5.87
CA PHE A 44 -3.89 -1.92 -5.42
C PHE A 44 -2.56 -2.47 -5.94
N HIS A 45 -2.37 -3.78 -5.94
CA HIS A 45 -1.14 -4.38 -6.46
C HIS A 45 -0.94 -4.05 -7.94
N ILE A 46 -1.98 -4.15 -8.78
CA ILE A 46 -1.90 -3.75 -10.20
C ILE A 46 -1.56 -2.26 -10.32
N HIS A 47 -2.27 -1.40 -9.60
CA HIS A 47 -2.04 0.06 -9.66
C HIS A 47 -0.61 0.43 -9.22
N TYR A 48 -0.14 -0.12 -8.11
CA TYR A 48 1.17 0.17 -7.55
C TYR A 48 2.28 -0.42 -8.42
N MET A 49 2.12 -1.66 -8.88
CA MET A 49 3.06 -2.32 -9.80
C MET A 49 3.26 -1.52 -11.09
N LEU A 50 2.20 -0.99 -11.68
CA LEU A 50 2.29 -0.27 -12.96
C LEU A 50 2.90 1.14 -12.84
N LEU A 51 2.89 1.74 -11.65
CA LEU A 51 3.31 3.13 -11.46
C LEU A 51 4.59 3.29 -10.63
N ALA A 52 4.79 2.42 -9.64
CA ALA A 52 5.93 2.44 -8.72
C ALA A 52 6.68 1.09 -8.67
N GLY A 53 6.17 0.05 -9.35
CA GLY A 53 6.67 -1.32 -9.24
C GLY A 53 8.14 -1.45 -9.59
N ASP A 54 8.64 -0.73 -10.60
CA ASP A 54 10.05 -0.82 -11.01
C ASP A 54 11.02 -0.47 -9.85
N TRP A 55 10.71 0.54 -9.04
CA TRP A 55 11.51 0.87 -7.85
C TRP A 55 11.28 -0.10 -6.69
N ASP A 56 10.09 -0.70 -6.64
CA ASP A 56 9.75 -1.66 -5.60
C ASP A 56 10.34 -3.06 -5.85
N PHE A 57 10.58 -3.41 -7.11
CA PHE A 57 11.13 -4.70 -7.54
C PHE A 57 12.59 -4.90 -7.21
N TRP A 58 13.40 -3.84 -7.27
CA TRP A 58 14.84 -4.01 -7.29
C TRP A 58 15.53 -3.21 -6.20
N ILE A 59 16.49 -3.83 -5.50
CA ILE A 59 17.29 -3.14 -4.48
C ILE A 59 18.14 -2.03 -5.08
N ASP A 60 18.67 -2.22 -6.29
CA ASP A 60 19.47 -1.22 -7.01
C ASP A 60 18.61 -0.09 -7.61
N PHE A 61 17.29 -0.15 -7.51
CA PHE A 61 16.43 0.97 -7.88
C PHE A 61 16.04 1.83 -6.66
N LYS A 62 16.22 1.34 -5.42
CA LYS A 62 15.82 2.04 -4.18
C LYS A 62 16.78 3.17 -3.83
N ASP A 63 16.74 4.24 -4.62
CA ASP A 63 17.63 5.38 -4.55
C ASP A 63 17.17 6.46 -3.55
N ARG A 64 17.85 7.61 -3.56
CA ARG A 64 17.57 8.73 -2.64
C ARG A 64 16.55 9.73 -3.14
N ARG A 65 16.22 9.71 -4.44
CA ARG A 65 15.42 10.74 -5.10
C ARG A 65 14.13 10.18 -5.66
N MET A 66 14.21 9.21 -6.56
CA MET A 66 13.04 8.76 -7.33
C MET A 66 12.18 7.83 -6.50
N TRP A 67 12.76 6.80 -5.89
CA TRP A 67 12.04 5.85 -5.05
C TRP A 67 11.29 6.51 -3.88
N PRO A 68 11.91 7.35 -3.01
CA PRO A 68 11.19 8.02 -1.93
C PRO A 68 10.25 9.14 -2.38
N THR A 69 10.24 9.45 -3.68
CA THR A 69 9.25 10.34 -4.28
C THR A 69 8.05 9.56 -4.79
N VAL A 70 8.28 8.62 -5.70
CA VAL A 70 7.22 7.92 -6.44
C VAL A 70 6.44 6.97 -5.54
N ALA A 71 7.13 6.14 -4.74
CA ALA A 71 6.47 5.11 -3.95
C ALA A 71 5.45 5.69 -2.94
N PRO A 72 5.77 6.71 -2.13
CA PRO A 72 4.78 7.32 -1.24
C PRO A 72 3.61 7.97 -1.98
N ILE A 73 3.86 8.65 -3.10
CA ILE A 73 2.83 9.33 -3.87
C ILE A 73 1.82 8.32 -4.42
N VAL A 74 2.30 7.23 -5.03
CA VAL A 74 1.45 6.19 -5.64
C VAL A 74 0.74 5.37 -4.56
N ALA A 75 1.43 4.97 -3.48
CA ALA A 75 0.81 4.19 -2.41
C ALA A 75 -0.30 4.97 -1.67
N MET A 76 -0.24 6.30 -1.65
CA MET A 76 -1.28 7.15 -1.04
C MET A 76 -2.65 6.97 -1.69
N CYS A 77 -2.70 6.66 -2.99
CA CYS A 77 -3.93 6.50 -3.77
C CYS A 77 -4.94 5.56 -3.09
N PHE A 78 -4.55 4.28 -2.94
CA PHE A 78 -5.43 3.28 -2.33
C PHE A 78 -5.53 3.44 -0.81
N ALA A 79 -4.47 3.90 -0.13
CA ALA A 79 -4.55 4.21 1.28
C ALA A 79 -5.68 5.21 1.59
N ALA A 80 -5.77 6.31 0.84
CA ALA A 80 -6.82 7.31 1.00
C ALA A 80 -8.22 6.78 0.58
N ALA A 81 -8.31 6.05 -0.53
CA ALA A 81 -9.59 5.54 -1.02
C ALA A 81 -10.20 4.50 -0.07
N VAL A 82 -9.42 3.51 0.38
CA VAL A 82 -9.89 2.49 1.34
C VAL A 82 -10.21 3.12 2.69
N GLN A 83 -9.40 4.09 3.13
CA GLN A 83 -9.68 4.85 4.34
C GLN A 83 -10.99 5.63 4.25
N SER A 84 -11.30 6.24 3.10
CA SER A 84 -12.59 6.92 2.90
C SER A 84 -13.77 5.96 3.05
N PHE A 85 -13.68 4.76 2.51
CA PHE A 85 -14.74 3.75 2.59
C PHE A 85 -14.93 3.24 4.03
N LEU A 86 -13.87 2.72 4.66
CA LEU A 86 -13.97 2.12 5.98
C LEU A 86 -14.35 3.14 7.06
N TRP A 87 -13.83 4.38 6.95
CA TRP A 87 -14.15 5.43 7.89
C TRP A 87 -15.58 5.97 7.73
N GLN A 88 -16.00 6.27 6.50
CA GLN A 88 -17.31 6.89 6.29
C GLN A 88 -18.46 5.90 6.51
N LYS A 89 -18.29 4.63 6.13
CA LYS A 89 -19.36 3.63 6.20
C LYS A 89 -19.39 2.86 7.53
N PHE A 90 -18.23 2.57 8.10
CA PHE A 90 -18.12 1.68 9.27
C PHE A 90 -17.44 2.32 10.48
N ARG A 91 -16.89 3.54 10.34
CA ARG A 91 -16.08 4.21 11.38
C ARG A 91 -14.88 3.36 11.86
N LEU A 92 -14.35 2.53 10.97
CA LEU A 92 -13.19 1.68 11.24
C LEU A 92 -11.89 2.42 10.89
N PRO A 93 -11.00 2.70 11.87
CA PRO A 93 -9.76 3.45 11.66
C PRO A 93 -8.60 2.54 11.24
N ILE A 94 -8.79 1.73 10.19
CA ILE A 94 -7.78 0.75 9.74
C ILE A 94 -7.60 0.74 8.20
N GLY A 95 -8.17 1.71 7.49
CA GLY A 95 -8.26 1.64 6.03
C GLY A 95 -6.91 1.75 5.33
N ALA A 96 -6.04 2.66 5.78
CA ALA A 96 -4.72 2.80 5.17
C ALA A 96 -3.83 1.58 5.48
N THR A 97 -3.91 1.08 6.72
CA THR A 97 -3.17 -0.10 7.17
C THR A 97 -3.61 -1.37 6.43
N VAL A 98 -4.91 -1.58 6.26
CA VAL A 98 -5.45 -2.71 5.47
C VAL A 98 -5.01 -2.63 4.02
N ALA A 99 -5.01 -1.45 3.40
CA ALA A 99 -4.51 -1.28 2.03
C ALA A 99 -3.01 -1.62 1.92
N CYS A 100 -2.18 -1.11 2.84
CA CYS A 100 -0.75 -1.40 2.86
C CYS A 100 -0.45 -2.89 3.10
N LEU A 101 -1.20 -3.52 4.02
CA LEU A 101 -1.07 -4.94 4.30
C LEU A 101 -1.48 -5.79 3.10
N ALA A 102 -2.57 -5.42 2.42
CA ALA A 102 -3.02 -6.09 1.21
C ALA A 102 -1.97 -6.06 0.11
N LEU A 103 -1.39 -4.88 -0.16
CA LEU A 103 -0.30 -4.73 -1.14
C LEU A 103 0.91 -5.60 -0.77
N LEU A 104 1.42 -5.46 0.46
CA LEU A 104 2.60 -6.22 0.90
C LEU A 104 2.36 -7.72 0.88
N THR A 105 1.15 -8.19 1.20
CA THR A 105 0.82 -9.62 1.12
C THR A 105 0.94 -10.11 -0.32
N GLY A 106 0.36 -9.38 -1.29
CA GLY A 106 0.47 -9.71 -2.71
C GLY A 106 1.90 -9.65 -3.23
N GLU A 107 2.66 -8.63 -2.82
CA GLU A 107 4.05 -8.47 -3.20
C GLU A 107 4.90 -9.61 -2.64
N TRP A 108 4.85 -9.90 -1.33
CA TRP A 108 5.65 -10.96 -0.72
C TRP A 108 5.37 -12.34 -1.30
N ILE A 109 4.09 -12.68 -1.53
CA ILE A 109 3.73 -13.93 -2.22
C ILE A 109 4.41 -13.99 -3.58
N ASN A 110 4.30 -12.91 -4.37
CA ASN A 110 4.93 -12.85 -5.69
C ASN A 110 6.46 -12.89 -5.64
N ARG A 111 7.10 -12.22 -4.68
CA ARG A 111 8.57 -12.21 -4.53
C ARG A 111 9.10 -13.58 -4.15
N TYR A 112 8.42 -14.29 -3.25
CA TYR A 112 8.84 -15.62 -2.85
C TYR A 112 8.53 -16.69 -3.90
N ASP A 113 7.30 -16.76 -4.40
CA ASP A 113 6.88 -17.87 -5.25
C ASP A 113 7.39 -17.70 -6.69
N ASN A 114 7.37 -16.48 -7.23
CA ASN A 114 7.75 -16.23 -8.62
C ASN A 114 9.20 -15.75 -8.74
N PHE A 115 9.57 -14.61 -8.14
CA PHE A 115 10.93 -14.06 -8.32
C PHE A 115 12.01 -14.99 -7.76
N TRP A 116 11.78 -15.55 -6.57
CA TRP A 116 12.71 -16.51 -6.00
C TRP A 116 12.39 -17.95 -6.42
N GLY A 117 11.15 -18.42 -6.24
CA GLY A 117 10.79 -19.82 -6.43
C GLY A 117 10.83 -20.29 -7.88
N TRP A 118 10.47 -19.43 -8.84
CA TRP A 118 10.50 -19.76 -10.27
C TRP A 118 11.77 -19.26 -10.95
N THR A 119 12.16 -18.00 -10.73
CA THR A 119 13.25 -17.36 -11.50
C THR A 119 14.56 -17.19 -10.73
N PHE A 120 14.61 -17.66 -9.48
CA PHE A 120 15.83 -17.76 -8.66
C PHE A 120 16.56 -16.44 -8.39
N PHE A 121 15.86 -15.30 -8.46
CA PHE A 121 16.37 -14.03 -7.95
C PHE A 121 16.36 -14.02 -6.43
N PRO A 122 17.47 -13.67 -5.76
CA PRO A 122 17.56 -13.77 -4.31
C PRO A 122 16.65 -12.72 -3.66
N ILE A 123 16.07 -13.06 -2.50
CA ILE A 123 15.12 -12.17 -1.80
C ILE A 123 15.73 -10.82 -1.45
N ASN A 124 17.04 -10.75 -1.20
CA ASN A 124 17.74 -9.48 -0.94
C ASN A 124 17.81 -8.54 -2.16
N LEU A 125 17.62 -9.04 -3.39
CA LEU A 125 17.46 -8.23 -4.59
C LEU A 125 16.03 -7.72 -4.72
N VAL A 126 15.04 -8.54 -4.35
CA VAL A 126 13.64 -8.37 -4.77
C VAL A 126 12.66 -8.00 -3.67
N PHE A 127 13.10 -7.69 -2.46
CA PHE A 127 12.19 -7.37 -1.36
C PHE A 127 11.41 -6.06 -1.59
N PRO A 128 10.13 -6.00 -1.18
CA PRO A 128 9.28 -4.83 -1.35
C PRO A 128 9.59 -3.72 -0.34
N SER A 129 9.09 -2.51 -0.60
CA SER A 129 9.19 -1.37 0.30
C SER A 129 8.27 -1.55 1.52
N ALA A 130 8.73 -1.20 2.71
CA ALA A 130 7.93 -1.20 3.93
C ALA A 130 6.94 -0.01 3.94
N LEU A 131 5.64 -0.30 4.00
CA LEU A 131 4.56 0.69 3.96
C LEU A 131 3.65 0.69 5.21
N ILE A 132 3.60 -0.42 5.96
CA ILE A 132 2.68 -0.58 7.11
C ILE A 132 2.77 0.56 8.14
N PRO A 133 3.98 0.98 8.59
CA PRO A 133 4.06 2.07 9.56
C PRO A 133 3.50 3.41 9.06
N MET A 134 3.54 3.66 7.75
CA MET A 134 2.94 4.83 7.13
C MET A 134 1.42 4.74 7.13
N GLY A 135 0.87 3.55 6.80
CA GLY A 135 -0.55 3.25 6.93
C GLY A 135 -1.06 3.48 8.35
N PHE A 136 -0.32 2.97 9.33
CA PHE A 136 -0.64 3.15 10.74
C PHE A 136 -0.67 4.64 11.15
N TRP A 137 0.33 5.43 10.75
CA TRP A 137 0.35 6.87 10.99
C TRP A 137 -0.91 7.56 10.42
N LEU A 138 -1.24 7.26 9.16
CA LEU A 138 -2.37 7.88 8.47
C LEU A 138 -3.71 7.55 9.14
N ASP A 139 -3.88 6.31 9.60
CA ASP A 139 -5.08 5.86 10.32
C ASP A 139 -5.19 6.47 11.73
N VAL A 140 -4.07 6.59 12.46
CA VAL A 140 -4.05 7.21 13.79
C VAL A 140 -4.42 8.70 13.71
N VAL A 141 -3.89 9.43 12.73
CA VAL A 141 -4.25 10.85 12.53
C VAL A 141 -5.74 11.00 12.25
N LEU A 142 -6.33 10.13 11.43
CA LEU A 142 -7.76 10.16 11.15
C LEU A 142 -8.59 9.83 12.38
N MET A 143 -8.18 8.81 13.14
CA MET A 143 -8.85 8.39 14.37
C MET A 143 -8.84 9.50 15.43
N MET A 144 -7.69 10.16 15.64
CA MET A 144 -7.54 11.20 16.67
C MET A 144 -8.24 12.50 16.28
N SER A 145 -8.14 12.92 15.01
CA SER A 145 -8.72 14.19 14.56
C SER A 145 -10.21 14.08 14.20
N GLY A 146 -10.68 12.89 13.86
CA GLY A 146 -12.01 12.65 13.27
C GLY A 146 -12.22 13.33 11.91
N SER A 147 -11.17 13.94 11.33
CA SER A 147 -11.26 14.83 10.18
C SER A 147 -10.37 14.35 9.03
N TRP A 148 -11.00 14.07 7.90
CA TRP A 148 -10.29 13.74 6.67
C TRP A 148 -9.45 14.92 6.14
N LEU A 149 -9.86 16.17 6.42
CA LEU A 149 -9.08 17.36 6.06
C LEU A 149 -7.78 17.45 6.87
N VAL A 150 -7.85 17.20 8.18
CA VAL A 150 -6.66 17.18 9.04
C VAL A 150 -5.74 16.02 8.62
N THR A 151 -6.31 14.87 8.29
CA THR A 151 -5.57 13.70 7.78
C THR A 151 -4.90 14.00 6.44
N ALA A 152 -5.58 14.70 5.55
CA ALA A 152 -5.01 15.09 4.26
C ALA A 152 -3.76 15.97 4.41
N LEU A 153 -3.72 16.83 5.43
CA LEU A 153 -2.59 17.72 5.69
C LEU A 153 -1.52 17.04 6.57
N VAL A 154 -1.86 16.69 7.81
CA VAL A 154 -0.91 16.17 8.81
C VAL A 154 -0.59 14.70 8.57
N GLY A 155 -1.61 13.92 8.19
CA GLY A 155 -1.46 12.50 7.89
C GLY A 155 -0.56 12.29 6.68
N SER A 156 -0.85 12.97 5.56
CA SER A 156 -0.02 12.90 4.35
C SER A 156 1.38 13.50 4.54
N MET A 157 1.53 14.51 5.41
CA MET A 157 2.86 15.03 5.75
C MET A 157 3.73 13.96 6.40
N GLY A 158 3.21 13.27 7.42
CA GLY A 158 3.95 12.19 8.04
C GLY A 158 4.17 11.00 7.10
N TRP A 159 3.18 10.67 6.25
CA TRP A 159 3.30 9.58 5.27
C TRP A 159 4.57 9.65 4.42
N GLY A 160 4.82 10.76 3.71
CA GLY A 160 6.02 10.90 2.87
C GLY A 160 7.32 10.99 3.68
N LEU A 161 7.30 11.70 4.81
CA LEU A 161 8.47 11.86 5.69
C LEU A 161 8.92 10.55 6.35
N LEU A 162 7.97 9.67 6.65
CA LEU A 162 8.21 8.39 7.32
C LEU A 162 8.77 7.31 6.37
N PHE A 163 8.55 7.43 5.06
CA PHE A 163 8.90 6.38 4.10
C PHE A 163 10.37 5.96 4.15
N TYR A 164 11.29 6.91 3.97
CA TYR A 164 12.72 6.58 3.93
C TYR A 164 13.25 6.11 5.31
N PRO A 165 12.93 6.79 6.43
CA PRO A 165 13.31 6.32 7.77
C PRO A 165 12.84 4.90 8.11
N ILE A 166 11.63 4.51 7.73
CA ILE A 166 11.09 3.17 8.01
C ILE A 166 11.79 2.06 7.20
N ASN A 167 12.22 2.38 5.99
CA ASN A 167 12.90 1.43 5.13
C ASN A 167 14.42 1.37 5.37
N TRP A 168 15.00 2.44 5.92
CA TRP A 168 16.44 2.53 6.17
C TRP A 168 17.04 1.36 6.97
N PRO A 169 16.41 0.82 8.02
CA PRO A 169 16.94 -0.32 8.78
C PRO A 169 17.24 -1.56 7.92
N VAL A 170 16.44 -1.80 6.87
CA VAL A 170 16.66 -2.91 5.94
C VAL A 170 17.65 -2.51 4.84
N LEU A 171 17.57 -1.26 4.36
CA LEU A 171 18.38 -0.76 3.24
C LEU A 171 19.84 -0.47 3.56
N ALA A 172 20.15 -0.06 4.79
CA ALA A 172 21.46 0.46 5.16
C ALA A 172 22.60 -0.53 4.86
N GLN A 173 22.37 -1.82 5.07
CA GLN A 173 23.36 -2.86 4.79
C GLN A 173 23.74 -2.93 3.30
N TYR A 174 22.80 -2.68 2.39
CA TYR A 174 23.05 -2.73 0.95
C TYR A 174 23.75 -1.48 0.40
N HIS A 175 23.84 -0.43 1.23
CA HIS A 175 24.57 0.80 0.90
C HIS A 175 26.04 0.76 1.35
N GLN A 176 26.51 -0.37 1.88
CA GLN A 176 27.94 -0.59 2.12
C GLN A 176 28.70 -0.57 0.79
N SER A 177 29.89 0.03 0.80
CA SER A 177 30.78 0.10 -0.35
C SER A 177 31.49 -1.22 -0.59
N ALA A 178 31.57 -1.63 -1.85
CA ALA A 178 32.42 -2.70 -2.34
C ALA A 178 33.28 -2.17 -3.51
N GLU A 179 34.51 -2.64 -3.62
CA GLU A 179 35.38 -2.37 -4.76
C GLU A 179 35.50 -3.63 -5.60
N ILE A 180 35.11 -3.56 -6.86
CA ILE A 180 35.21 -4.65 -7.83
C ILE A 180 35.97 -4.12 -9.05
N ASP A 181 37.09 -4.76 -9.39
CA ASP A 181 37.94 -4.38 -10.53
C ASP A 181 38.31 -2.88 -10.56
N GLY A 182 38.55 -2.29 -9.39
CA GLY A 182 38.90 -0.86 -9.24
C GLY A 182 37.72 0.11 -9.35
N VAL A 183 36.48 -0.40 -9.43
CA VAL A 183 35.25 0.40 -9.46
C VAL A 183 34.54 0.32 -8.11
N LEU A 184 34.18 1.47 -7.56
CA LEU A 184 33.37 1.58 -6.35
C LEU A 184 31.89 1.31 -6.69
N LEU A 185 31.32 0.31 -6.03
CA LEU A 185 29.90 -0.05 -6.12
C LEU A 185 29.29 -0.10 -4.72
N THR A 186 27.97 0.04 -4.64
CA THR A 186 27.25 -0.39 -3.43
C THR A 186 27.00 -1.90 -3.49
N LEU A 187 26.75 -2.54 -2.35
CA LEU A 187 26.28 -3.93 -2.34
C LEU A 187 24.97 -4.09 -3.14
N ALA A 188 24.08 -3.09 -3.13
CA ALA A 188 22.87 -3.08 -3.95
C ALA A 188 23.21 -3.17 -5.45
N ASP A 189 24.11 -2.33 -5.94
CA ASP A 189 24.56 -2.34 -7.34
C ASP A 189 25.24 -3.66 -7.69
N LEU A 190 26.05 -4.21 -6.78
CA LEU A 190 26.75 -5.48 -6.98
C LEU A 190 25.76 -6.66 -7.08
N ILE A 191 24.75 -6.71 -6.22
CA ILE A 191 23.68 -7.72 -6.32
C ILE A 191 22.95 -7.57 -7.66
N GLY A 192 22.55 -6.34 -8.03
CA GLY A 192 21.89 -6.08 -9.32
C GLY A 192 22.74 -6.40 -10.55
N PHE A 193 24.06 -6.36 -10.43
CA PHE A 193 25.03 -6.74 -11.46
C PHE A 193 25.21 -8.26 -11.56
N ASN A 194 25.36 -8.94 -10.42
CA ASN A 194 25.61 -10.39 -10.37
C ASN A 194 24.41 -11.22 -10.83
N TYR A 195 23.20 -10.77 -10.51
CA TYR A 195 21.96 -11.47 -10.89
C TYR A 195 21.41 -10.88 -12.18
N VAL A 196 21.82 -11.48 -13.30
CA VAL A 196 21.51 -11.00 -14.65
C VAL A 196 20.00 -10.97 -14.89
N ARG A 197 19.48 -9.79 -15.21
CA ARG A 197 18.10 -9.58 -15.63
C ARG A 197 18.05 -9.33 -17.13
N THR A 198 17.54 -10.29 -17.89
CA THR A 198 17.60 -10.29 -19.36
C THR A 198 16.92 -9.09 -20.02
N GLY A 199 15.85 -8.56 -19.43
CA GLY A 199 15.07 -7.43 -19.97
C GLY A 199 15.26 -6.09 -19.25
N THR A 200 16.12 -6.00 -18.23
CA THR A 200 16.28 -4.77 -17.43
C THR A 200 17.74 -4.35 -17.33
N PRO A 201 18.30 -3.75 -18.40
CA PRO A 201 19.69 -3.26 -18.39
C PRO A 201 19.85 -2.04 -17.47
N GLU A 202 21.09 -1.71 -17.07
CA GLU A 202 21.35 -0.62 -16.11
C GLU A 202 20.71 0.71 -16.52
N TYR A 203 20.73 1.05 -17.82
CA TYR A 203 20.33 2.38 -18.28
C TYR A 203 18.83 2.66 -18.14
N ILE A 204 17.99 1.64 -17.92
CA ILE A 204 16.55 1.87 -17.66
C ILE A 204 16.30 2.32 -16.21
N ARG A 205 17.30 2.23 -15.33
CA ARG A 205 17.21 2.71 -13.95
C ARG A 205 16.96 4.21 -13.90
N MET A 206 15.77 4.57 -13.45
CA MET A 206 15.46 5.94 -13.08
C MET A 206 15.86 6.18 -11.62
N VAL A 207 17.16 6.35 -11.40
CA VAL A 207 17.75 6.65 -10.08
C VAL A 207 18.49 7.98 -10.12
N GLU A 208 18.82 8.53 -8.96
CA GLU A 208 19.66 9.71 -8.88
C GLU A 208 21.01 9.53 -9.60
N ARG A 209 21.29 10.42 -10.58
CA ARG A 209 22.58 10.52 -11.29
C ARG A 209 23.31 11.85 -11.07
N GLY A 210 22.89 12.61 -10.05
CA GLY A 210 23.42 13.95 -9.75
C GLY A 210 22.95 15.03 -10.74
N THR A 211 22.89 16.28 -10.27
CA THR A 211 22.64 17.45 -11.14
C THR A 211 23.44 18.65 -10.63
N LEU A 212 23.78 19.58 -11.54
CA LEU A 212 24.48 20.83 -11.18
C LEU A 212 23.66 21.76 -10.27
N ARG A 213 22.38 21.45 -10.05
CA ARG A 213 21.46 22.21 -9.20
C ARG A 213 21.21 21.52 -7.85
N THR A 214 21.81 20.35 -7.63
CA THR A 214 21.74 19.67 -6.33
C THR A 214 22.83 20.23 -5.45
N PHE A 215 22.46 20.87 -4.35
CA PHE A 215 23.39 21.40 -3.37
C PHE A 215 23.35 20.56 -2.09
N GLY A 216 24.52 20.25 -1.52
CA GLY A 216 24.63 19.63 -0.21
C GLY A 216 24.31 18.13 -0.16
N LYS A 217 23.94 17.65 1.04
CA LYS A 217 23.66 16.23 1.36
C LYS A 217 22.15 15.96 1.51
N ASP A 218 21.32 16.85 0.98
CA ASP A 218 19.92 17.01 1.43
C ASP A 218 18.89 16.32 0.51
N VAL A 219 19.35 15.46 -0.39
CA VAL A 219 18.51 14.82 -1.42
C VAL A 219 17.31 14.08 -0.81
N VAL A 220 17.56 13.26 0.22
CA VAL A 220 16.51 12.46 0.87
C VAL A 220 15.48 13.35 1.58
N PRO A 221 15.87 14.30 2.46
CA PRO A 221 14.91 15.22 3.06
C PRO A 221 14.07 15.97 2.03
N VAL A 222 14.69 16.51 0.97
CA VAL A 222 13.96 17.26 -0.07
C VAL A 222 12.97 16.36 -0.81
N ALA A 223 13.37 15.13 -1.18
CA ALA A 223 12.48 14.16 -1.81
C ALA A 223 11.30 13.77 -0.91
N ALA A 224 11.56 13.55 0.38
CA ALA A 224 10.53 13.18 1.36
C ALA A 224 9.52 14.32 1.61
N PHE A 225 9.98 15.57 1.73
CA PHE A 225 9.07 16.73 1.85
C PHE A 225 8.25 16.94 0.57
N PHE A 226 8.88 16.77 -0.59
CA PHE A 226 8.19 16.86 -1.87
C PHE A 226 7.11 15.78 -2.00
N SER A 227 7.45 14.53 -1.67
CA SER A 227 6.50 13.41 -1.72
C SER A 227 5.35 13.63 -0.75
N SER A 228 5.62 14.09 0.48
CA SER A 228 4.60 14.49 1.45
C SER A 228 3.64 15.55 0.91
N PHE A 229 4.15 16.63 0.31
CA PHE A 229 3.32 17.70 -0.24
C PHE A 229 2.42 17.21 -1.38
N ILE A 230 2.97 16.42 -2.32
CA ILE A 230 2.18 15.86 -3.42
C ILE A 230 1.17 14.83 -2.88
N SER A 231 1.57 14.00 -1.91
CA SER A 231 0.68 13.05 -1.23
C SER A 231 -0.51 13.74 -0.57
N MET A 232 -0.40 15.01 -0.13
CA MET A 232 -1.59 15.76 0.34
C MET A 232 -2.62 15.90 -0.79
N LEU A 233 -2.18 16.34 -1.97
CA LEU A 233 -3.07 16.53 -3.12
C LEU A 233 -3.67 15.20 -3.59
N ILE A 234 -2.85 14.14 -3.63
CA ILE A 234 -3.30 12.79 -3.96
C ILE A 234 -4.31 12.30 -2.93
N TYR A 235 -4.08 12.51 -1.64
CA TYR A 235 -5.03 12.13 -0.60
C TYR A 235 -6.38 12.83 -0.80
N PHE A 236 -6.40 14.15 -1.04
CA PHE A 236 -7.63 14.90 -1.31
C PHE A 236 -8.41 14.30 -2.49
N LEU A 237 -7.72 14.06 -3.60
CA LEU A 237 -8.32 13.49 -4.81
C LEU A 237 -8.85 12.09 -4.56
N TRP A 238 -8.03 11.21 -3.99
CA TRP A 238 -8.36 9.80 -3.81
C TRP A 238 -9.36 9.54 -2.69
N TRP A 239 -9.43 10.41 -1.69
CA TRP A 239 -10.52 10.41 -0.72
C TRP A 239 -11.87 10.65 -1.42
N LYS A 240 -11.93 11.60 -2.35
CA LYS A 240 -13.16 11.89 -3.11
C LYS A 240 -13.48 10.79 -4.11
N ILE A 241 -12.48 10.23 -4.79
CA ILE A 241 -12.64 9.08 -5.67
C ILE A 241 -13.15 7.87 -4.87
N GLY A 242 -12.57 7.58 -3.71
CA GLY A 242 -13.03 6.51 -2.83
C GLY A 242 -14.47 6.73 -2.37
N THR A 243 -14.82 7.96 -1.98
CA THR A 243 -16.21 8.33 -1.67
C THR A 243 -17.14 8.06 -2.86
N TRP A 244 -16.72 8.42 -4.08
CA TRP A 244 -17.48 8.18 -5.31
C TRP A 244 -17.66 6.70 -5.64
N PHE A 245 -16.62 5.87 -5.47
CA PHE A 245 -16.70 4.41 -5.64
C PHE A 245 -17.65 3.74 -4.65
N THR A 246 -17.96 4.39 -3.52
CA THR A 246 -18.87 3.87 -2.50
C THR A 246 -20.31 4.38 -2.65
N ASN A 247 -20.64 4.96 -3.81
CA ASN A 247 -21.98 5.41 -4.14
C ASN A 247 -22.89 4.20 -4.45
N THR A 248 -24.12 4.25 -3.93
CA THR A 248 -25.16 3.23 -4.11
C THR A 248 -26.28 3.72 -5.02
N LYS A 249 -26.06 4.77 -5.81
CA LYS A 249 -27.06 5.34 -6.73
C LYS A 249 -27.33 4.38 -7.88
N TYR A 250 -28.60 4.04 -8.08
CA TYR A 250 -29.09 3.34 -9.26
C TYR A 250 -29.29 4.33 -10.42
N ILE A 251 -29.00 3.88 -11.64
CA ILE A 251 -29.22 4.66 -12.85
C ILE A 251 -30.55 4.19 -13.45
N GLU A 252 -31.53 5.08 -13.49
CA GLU A 252 -32.76 4.86 -14.24
C GLU A 252 -32.43 5.04 -15.72
N VAL A 253 -32.80 4.06 -16.54
CA VAL A 253 -32.75 4.17 -17.98
C VAL A 253 -34.17 4.49 -18.40
N ASP A 254 -34.39 5.69 -18.94
CA ASP A 254 -35.70 6.02 -19.52
C ASP A 254 -35.97 5.06 -20.70
N ASP A 255 -37.13 4.41 -20.68
CA ASP A 255 -37.57 3.52 -21.75
C ASP A 255 -37.66 4.31 -23.06
N ILE A 256 -36.87 3.92 -24.07
CA ILE A 256 -37.00 4.37 -25.47
C ILE A 256 -38.15 3.63 -26.13
#